data_AF-A0A673KBC8-F1
#
_entry.id   AF-A0A673KBC8-F1
#
_cell.length_a   1.000
_cell.length_b   1.000
_cell.length_c   1.000
_cell.angle_alpha   90.00
_cell.angle_beta   90.00
_cell.angle_gamma   90.00
#
_symmetry.space_group_name_H-M   'P 1'
#
loop_
_entity.id
_entity.type
_entity.pdbx_description
1 polymer ?
#
loop_
_entity_poly.entity_id
_entity_poly.type
_entity_poly.pdbx_seq_one_letter_code
_entity_poly.pdbx_strand_id
1 'polypeptide(L)'
;MALNTIGQPCKSIFRCLQAVVTHRCLQATSTFHTTVFQSDSNRTCVVRFGRQKYERMYPVLLVRPEGSTINIRYKEPRRIMKMPVDITTLSEEEKKIRMRKREPKRAAKQKLDDFEDDFKVDDYSKFWKKK
;
A
#
# COMPACT_ATOMS: atom_id res chain seq x y z
N MET A 1 -12.12 -48.74 46.66
CA MET A 1 -11.28 -49.32 45.59
C MET A 1 -12.18 -49.72 44.43
N ALA A 2 -12.12 -48.97 43.34
CA ALA A 2 -12.48 -49.44 42.00
C ALA A 2 -11.78 -48.51 41.02
N LEU A 3 -10.79 -49.07 40.34
CA LEU A 3 -9.95 -48.45 39.33
C LEU A 3 -10.73 -48.31 38.01
N ASN A 4 -10.24 -47.44 37.12
CA ASN A 4 -9.95 -47.70 35.69
C ASN A 4 -10.12 -46.41 34.85
N THR A 5 -9.02 -45.69 34.59
CA THR A 5 -8.25 -45.63 33.31
C THR A 5 -8.99 -44.91 32.18
N ILE A 6 -8.69 -43.63 31.91
CA ILE A 6 -7.72 -43.14 30.90
C ILE A 6 -7.89 -43.81 29.52
N GLY A 7 -8.59 -43.13 28.62
CA GLY A 7 -8.57 -43.39 27.17
C GLY A 7 -7.84 -42.25 26.45
N GLN A 8 -6.65 -42.54 25.94
CA GLN A 8 -5.80 -41.63 25.16
C GLN A 8 -6.30 -41.42 23.71
N PRO A 9 -5.87 -40.33 23.03
CA PRO A 9 -6.30 -39.97 21.69
C PRO A 9 -5.65 -40.86 20.61
N CYS A 10 -6.47 -41.23 19.60
CA CYS A 10 -6.03 -41.99 18.44
C CYS A 10 -5.06 -41.15 17.59
N LYS A 11 -3.84 -41.65 17.44
CA LYS A 11 -2.77 -41.08 16.61
C LYS A 11 -2.93 -41.54 15.15
N SER A 12 -2.44 -40.68 14.25
CA SER A 12 -1.76 -41.04 12.99
C SER A 12 -2.60 -41.68 11.88
N ILE A 13 -2.69 -41.00 10.73
CA ILE A 13 -2.03 -41.46 9.49
C ILE A 13 -1.66 -40.22 8.66
N PHE A 14 -0.36 -39.90 8.61
CA PHE A 14 0.26 -39.11 7.54
C PHE A 14 0.46 -40.04 6.34
N ARG A 15 -0.06 -39.71 5.15
CA ARG A 15 0.43 -40.27 3.88
C ARG A 15 0.39 -39.26 2.75
N CYS A 16 1.61 -38.87 2.36
CA CYS A 16 2.13 -38.73 1.00
C CYS A 16 1.41 -37.76 0.04
N LEU A 17 1.85 -36.49 0.04
CA LEU A 17 1.75 -35.63 -1.14
C LEU A 17 2.97 -35.91 -2.03
N GLN A 18 2.72 -36.53 -3.18
CA GLN A 18 3.70 -36.78 -4.23
C GLN A 18 4.01 -35.44 -4.92
N ALA A 19 5.26 -34.97 -4.78
CA ALA A 19 5.71 -33.74 -5.43
C ALA A 19 5.88 -33.97 -6.92
N VAL A 20 4.96 -33.43 -7.72
CA VAL A 20 5.08 -33.38 -9.18
C VAL A 20 5.98 -32.18 -9.52
N VAL A 21 7.26 -32.45 -9.75
CA VAL A 21 8.22 -31.48 -10.27
C VAL A 21 8.05 -31.41 -11.78
N THR A 22 7.25 -30.48 -12.28
CA THR A 22 7.22 -30.13 -13.70
C THR A 22 8.01 -28.85 -13.94
N HIS A 23 9.09 -28.99 -14.71
CA HIS A 23 9.82 -27.94 -15.41
C HIS A 23 8.91 -26.87 -16.01
N ARG A 24 9.17 -25.59 -15.72
CA ARG A 24 8.85 -24.47 -16.63
C ARG A 24 9.94 -23.40 -16.57
N CYS A 25 10.73 -23.39 -17.65
CA CYS A 25 11.19 -22.26 -18.46
C CYS A 25 11.41 -20.91 -17.75
N LEU A 26 12.66 -20.44 -17.84
CA LEU A 26 13.17 -19.14 -17.42
C LEU A 26 12.29 -17.98 -17.95
N GLN A 27 11.89 -17.07 -17.07
CA GLN A 27 11.41 -15.74 -17.46
C GLN A 27 12.38 -14.69 -16.92
N ALA A 28 12.72 -13.74 -17.79
CA ALA A 28 13.64 -12.63 -17.55
C ALA A 28 13.26 -11.86 -16.27
N THR A 29 14.22 -11.75 -15.36
CA THR A 29 14.07 -11.03 -14.10
C THR A 29 14.24 -9.53 -14.34
N SER A 30 13.15 -8.77 -14.27
CA SER A 30 13.25 -7.34 -13.99
C SER A 30 13.79 -7.18 -12.56
N THR A 31 14.99 -6.65 -12.43
CA THR A 31 15.59 -6.25 -11.15
C THR A 31 14.78 -5.08 -10.59
N PHE A 32 14.14 -5.28 -9.43
CA PHE A 32 13.77 -4.32 -8.37
C PHE A 32 12.51 -4.78 -7.61
N HIS A 33 12.51 -6.03 -7.14
CA HIS A 33 11.81 -6.42 -5.92
C HIS A 33 12.48 -7.67 -5.36
N THR A 34 13.36 -7.52 -4.36
CA THR A 34 13.85 -8.65 -3.58
C THR A 34 12.71 -9.14 -2.69
N THR A 35 11.78 -9.93 -3.23
CA THR A 35 10.88 -10.71 -2.37
C THR A 35 11.74 -11.71 -1.62
N VAL A 36 11.89 -11.56 -0.31
CA VAL A 36 12.48 -12.59 0.54
C VAL A 36 11.71 -13.89 0.30
N PHE A 37 12.41 -15.01 0.11
CA PHE A 37 11.79 -16.31 -0.12
C PHE A 37 10.95 -16.70 1.12
N GLN A 38 9.62 -16.65 1.00
CA GLN A 38 8.68 -16.94 2.09
C GLN A 38 8.15 -18.39 2.01
N SER A 39 9.03 -19.39 1.93
CA SER A 39 8.65 -20.80 1.74
C SER A 39 7.66 -21.33 2.76
N ASP A 40 7.76 -20.88 4.02
CA ASP A 40 6.98 -21.42 5.14
C ASP A 40 5.83 -20.52 5.60
N SER A 41 5.52 -19.44 4.88
CA SER A 41 4.46 -18.49 5.23
C SER A 41 3.07 -19.12 5.35
N ASN A 42 2.84 -20.25 4.67
CA ASN A 42 1.56 -20.96 4.67
C ASN A 42 1.44 -21.99 5.81
N ARG A 43 2.51 -22.29 6.55
CA ARG A 43 2.51 -23.38 7.55
C ARG A 43 1.45 -23.19 8.64
N THR A 44 1.09 -21.95 8.96
CA THR A 44 0.13 -21.60 10.03
C THR A 44 -0.96 -20.63 9.58
N CYS A 45 -1.18 -20.46 8.27
CA CYS A 45 -2.13 -19.46 7.77
C CYS A 45 -3.61 -19.88 7.94
N VAL A 46 -3.91 -21.18 7.94
CA VAL A 46 -5.27 -21.72 8.08
C VAL A 46 -5.55 -22.05 9.54
N VAL A 47 -6.22 -21.14 10.25
CA VAL A 47 -6.53 -21.28 11.68
C VAL A 47 -7.96 -20.88 12.04
N ARG A 48 -8.44 -21.33 13.20
CA ARG A 48 -9.69 -20.91 13.85
C ARG A 48 -9.39 -20.25 15.19
N PHE A 49 -10.30 -19.40 15.68
CA PHE A 49 -10.23 -18.89 17.05
C PHE A 49 -10.36 -20.04 18.06
N GLY A 50 -9.43 -20.11 19.01
CA GLY A 50 -9.41 -21.13 20.06
C GLY A 50 -10.37 -20.89 21.22
N ARG A 51 -11.19 -19.83 21.17
CA ARG A 51 -12.19 -19.52 22.20
C ARG A 51 -13.49 -20.30 21.94
N GLN A 52 -14.18 -20.75 22.99
CA GLN A 52 -15.45 -21.49 22.86
C GLN A 52 -16.57 -20.61 22.31
N LYS A 53 -16.66 -19.34 22.75
CA LYS A 53 -17.60 -18.34 22.26
C LYS A 53 -16.84 -17.14 21.71
N TYR A 54 -17.09 -16.77 20.46
CA TYR A 54 -16.51 -15.60 19.82
C TYR A 54 -17.49 -14.99 18.82
N GLU A 55 -17.38 -13.67 18.62
CA GLU A 55 -18.16 -12.94 17.63
C GLU A 55 -17.69 -13.28 16.22
N ARG A 56 -18.60 -13.18 15.23
CA ARG A 56 -18.25 -13.35 13.84
C ARG A 56 -17.24 -12.27 13.43
N MET A 57 -16.14 -12.70 12.82
CA MET A 57 -15.16 -11.79 12.24
C MET A 57 -15.01 -12.06 10.75
N TYR A 58 -14.77 -11.01 10.00
CA TYR A 58 -14.66 -11.01 8.55
C TYR A 58 -13.20 -10.81 8.14
N PRO A 59 -12.74 -11.48 7.07
CA PRO A 59 -11.41 -11.23 6.53
C PRO A 59 -11.36 -9.85 5.88
N VAL A 60 -10.38 -9.04 6.28
CA VAL A 60 -10.16 -7.67 5.83
C VAL A 60 -8.72 -7.50 5.40
N LEU A 61 -8.53 -6.78 4.30
CA LEU A 61 -7.22 -6.43 3.76
C LEU A 61 -6.69 -5.17 4.47
N LEU A 62 -5.73 -5.33 5.39
CA LEU A 62 -5.06 -4.20 6.05
C LEU A 62 -3.91 -3.70 5.19
N VAL A 63 -3.99 -2.46 4.75
CA VAL A 63 -2.95 -1.75 4.00
C VAL A 63 -2.16 -0.88 4.97
N ARG A 64 -0.87 -1.14 5.10
CA ARG A 64 0.09 -0.37 5.91
C ARG A 64 0.47 0.93 5.20
N PRO A 65 1.05 1.93 5.92
CA PRO A 65 1.53 3.17 5.30
C PRO A 65 2.57 2.93 4.18
N GLU A 66 3.38 1.87 4.32
CA GLU A 66 4.36 1.41 3.33
C GLU A 66 3.73 0.73 2.10
N GLY A 67 2.40 0.61 2.04
CA GLY A 67 1.68 -0.09 0.96
C GLY A 67 1.68 -1.63 1.09
N SER A 68 2.50 -2.19 1.98
CA SER A 68 2.44 -3.62 2.31
C SER A 68 1.08 -4.01 2.88
N THR A 69 0.68 -5.25 2.63
CA THR A 69 -0.69 -5.69 2.84
C THR A 69 -0.75 -6.99 3.65
N ILE A 70 -1.68 -7.07 4.60
CA ILE A 70 -1.87 -8.22 5.49
C ILE A 70 -3.36 -8.53 5.62
N ASN A 71 -3.71 -9.83 5.58
CA ASN A 71 -5.07 -10.29 5.81
C ASN A 71 -5.31 -10.47 7.32
N ILE A 72 -6.28 -9.73 7.87
CA ILE A 72 -6.64 -9.77 9.29
C ILE A 72 -8.15 -10.04 9.41
N ARG A 73 -8.59 -10.60 10.54
CA ARG A 73 -10.01 -10.77 10.85
C ARG A 73 -10.50 -9.59 11.68
N TYR A 74 -11.56 -8.91 11.21
CA TYR A 74 -12.13 -7.71 11.84
C TYR A 74 -13.62 -7.88 12.14
N LYS A 75 -14.17 -7.05 13.02
CA LYS A 75 -15.58 -7.13 13.45
C LYS A 75 -16.55 -6.79 12.33
N GLU A 76 -16.23 -5.76 11.56
CA GLU A 76 -17.06 -5.28 10.46
C GLU A 76 -16.63 -5.89 9.13
N PRO A 77 -17.58 -6.17 8.22
CA PRO A 77 -17.29 -6.71 6.89
C PRO A 77 -16.75 -5.62 5.95
N ARG A 78 -15.55 -5.11 6.24
CA ARG A 78 -14.84 -4.15 5.37
C ARG A 78 -13.91 -4.90 4.41
N ARG A 79 -13.88 -4.52 3.14
CA ARG A 79 -12.95 -5.16 2.19
C ARG A 79 -11.50 -4.68 2.38
N ILE A 80 -11.31 -3.39 2.63
CA ILE A 80 -10.00 -2.76 2.75
C ILE A 80 -10.00 -1.81 3.95
N MET A 81 -8.95 -1.89 4.77
CA MET A 81 -8.66 -0.97 5.87
C MET A 81 -7.30 -0.35 5.63
N LYS A 82 -7.24 0.99 5.53
CA LYS A 82 -5.99 1.73 5.30
C LYS A 82 -5.47 2.29 6.62
N MET A 83 -4.24 1.96 6.98
CA MET A 83 -3.56 2.57 8.12
C MET A 83 -3.12 3.99 7.75
N PRO A 84 -3.32 4.97 8.65
CA PRO A 84 -2.75 6.29 8.48
C PRO A 84 -1.22 6.23 8.64
N VAL A 85 -0.56 7.28 8.16
CA VAL A 85 0.86 7.52 8.45
C VAL A 85 0.95 8.27 9.77
N ASP A 86 1.79 7.81 10.68
CA ASP A 86 2.04 8.48 11.95
C ASP A 86 2.83 9.77 11.73
N ILE A 87 2.34 10.89 12.26
CA ILE A 87 2.97 12.20 12.04
C ILE A 87 4.21 12.34 12.92
N THR A 88 4.22 11.75 14.11
CA THR A 88 5.32 11.91 15.07
C THR A 88 6.63 11.31 14.58
N THR A 89 6.57 10.19 13.84
CA THR A 89 7.73 9.45 13.34
C THR A 89 8.38 10.08 12.10
N LEU A 90 7.67 10.95 11.37
CA LEU A 90 8.18 11.56 10.15
C LEU A 90 9.26 12.61 10.44
N SER A 91 10.20 12.78 9.50
CA SER A 91 11.15 13.88 9.52
C SER A 91 10.43 15.22 9.31
N GLU A 92 11.03 16.31 9.78
CA GLU A 92 10.48 17.66 9.65
C GLU A 92 10.28 18.07 8.18
N GLU A 93 11.20 17.63 7.32
CA GLU A 93 11.14 17.87 5.88
C GLU A 93 9.93 17.18 5.24
N GLU A 94 9.72 15.89 5.53
CA GLU A 94 8.59 15.13 5.01
C GLU A 94 7.25 15.66 5.51
N LYS A 95 7.20 16.09 6.78
CA LYS A 95 6.05 16.78 7.37
C LYS A 95 5.73 18.04 6.57
N LYS A 96 6.72 18.90 6.31
CA LYS A 96 6.56 20.15 5.56
C LYS A 96 6.10 19.89 4.12
N ILE A 97 6.66 18.89 3.45
CA ILE A 97 6.23 18.47 2.11
C ILE A 97 4.77 18.02 2.11
N ARG A 98 4.35 17.24 3.12
CA ARG A 98 2.95 16.80 3.28
C ARG A 98 2.01 17.96 3.53
N MET A 99 2.39 18.91 4.39
CA MET A 99 1.58 20.12 4.65
C MET A 99 1.40 20.95 3.39
N ARG A 100 2.47 21.21 2.64
CA ARG A 100 2.41 21.88 1.34
C ARG A 100 1.55 21.14 0.31
N LYS A 101 1.53 19.79 0.33
CA LYS A 101 0.65 18.99 -0.54
C LYS A 101 -0.83 19.07 -0.14
N ARG A 102 -1.13 19.34 1.13
CA ARG A 102 -2.50 19.52 1.63
C ARG A 102 -3.04 20.90 1.32
N GLU A 103 -2.16 21.91 1.28
CA GLU A 103 -2.54 23.25 0.88
C GLU A 103 -3.22 23.20 -0.50
N PRO A 104 -4.37 23.87 -0.66
CA PRO A 104 -5.05 23.88 -1.94
C PRO A 104 -4.10 24.48 -2.96
N LYS A 105 -3.93 23.79 -4.10
CA LYS A 105 -3.23 24.36 -5.24
C LYS A 105 -4.04 25.58 -5.65
N ARG A 106 -3.59 26.77 -5.26
CA ARG A 106 -4.10 28.01 -5.82
C ARG A 106 -3.92 27.83 -7.31
N ALA A 107 -5.01 27.84 -8.07
CA ALA A 107 -4.93 27.94 -9.52
C ALA A 107 -3.92 29.04 -9.76
N ALA A 108 -2.83 28.72 -10.46
CA ALA A 108 -1.91 29.75 -10.89
C ALA A 108 -2.80 30.73 -11.63
N LYS A 109 -3.12 31.85 -10.98
CA LYS A 109 -3.63 32.99 -11.70
C LYS A 109 -2.54 33.14 -12.74
N GLN A 110 -2.86 32.83 -14.01
CA GLN A 110 -2.08 33.35 -15.11
C GLN A 110 -2.04 34.83 -14.78
N LYS A 111 -0.92 35.24 -14.17
CA LYS A 111 -0.41 36.54 -14.46
C LYS A 111 -0.18 36.39 -15.95
N LEU A 112 -1.19 36.80 -16.72
CA LEU A 112 -0.90 37.49 -17.95
C LEU A 112 0.13 38.50 -17.45
N ASP A 113 1.41 38.19 -17.67
CA ASP A 113 2.40 39.23 -17.68
C ASP A 113 1.91 40.10 -18.81
N ASP A 114 1.01 41.02 -18.46
CA ASP A 114 0.61 42.11 -19.32
C ASP A 114 1.94 42.83 -19.51
N PHE A 115 2.63 42.47 -20.60
CA PHE A 115 3.82 43.17 -21.03
C PHE A 115 3.34 44.59 -21.26
N GLU A 116 3.67 45.47 -20.32
CA GLU A 116 3.49 46.90 -20.50
C GLU A 116 4.40 47.30 -21.66
N ASP A 117 3.82 47.41 -22.85
CA ASP A 117 4.52 47.78 -24.06
C ASP A 117 4.98 49.24 -23.91
N ASP A 118 6.28 49.47 -23.79
CA ASP A 118 6.92 50.79 -23.72
C ASP A 118 6.85 51.55 -25.07
N PHE A 119 5.76 51.36 -25.82
CA PHE A 119 5.58 51.90 -27.15
C PHE A 119 5.53 53.44 -27.12
N LYS A 120 6.54 54.08 -27.71
CA LYS A 120 6.60 55.52 -27.93
C LYS A 120 6.32 55.83 -29.40
N VAL A 121 5.22 56.53 -29.65
CA VAL A 121 4.78 56.96 -30.99
C VAL A 121 5.85 57.83 -31.69
N ASP A 122 6.61 58.61 -30.92
CA ASP A 122 7.61 59.55 -31.43
C ASP A 122 8.77 58.86 -32.14
N ASP A 123 9.16 57.65 -31.73
CA ASP A 123 10.26 56.89 -32.32
C ASP A 123 9.98 56.48 -33.78
N TYR A 124 8.69 56.33 -34.10
CA TYR A 124 8.21 55.87 -35.41
C TYR A 124 7.73 57.00 -36.33
N SER A 125 7.69 58.24 -35.84
CA SER A 125 7.31 59.43 -36.61
C SER A 125 8.14 59.63 -37.89
N LYS A 126 9.38 59.12 -37.89
CA LYS A 126 10.36 59.17 -38.99
C LYS A 126 9.88 58.44 -40.25
N PHE A 127 8.95 57.50 -40.12
CA PHE A 127 8.48 56.65 -41.23
C PHE A 127 7.16 57.12 -41.85
N TRP A 128 6.54 58.18 -41.32
CA TRP A 128 5.21 58.61 -41.76
C TRP A 128 5.21 59.37 -43.08
N LYS A 129 6.34 59.95 -43.47
CA LYS A 129 6.48 60.61 -44.77
C LYS A 129 7.14 59.64 -45.76
N LYS A 130 6.35 59.15 -46.73
CA LYS A 130 6.89 58.41 -47.87
C LYS A 130 7.65 59.38 -48.78
N LYS A 131 8.84 58.94 -49.19
CA LYS A 131 9.71 59.64 -50.14
C LYS A 131 9.19 59.45 -51.57
#